data_AF-A0A377LQW2-F1
#
_entry.id   AF-A0A377LQW2-F1
#
_cell.length_a   1.000
_cell.length_b   1.000
_cell.length_c   1.000
_cell.angle_alpha   90.00
_cell.angle_beta   90.00
_cell.angle_gamma   90.00
#
_symmetry.space_group_name_H-M   'P 1'
#
loop_
_entity.id
_entity.type
_entity.pdbx_description
1 polymer ?
#
loop_
_entity_poly.entity_id
_entity_poly.type
_entity_poly.pdbx_seq_one_letter_code
_entity_poly.pdbx_strand_id
1 'polypeptide(L)' 'MARLRAAVICEWTETVNTPAAQTRFKHFINSTQRDPNVQVVAEREQHRPATPYERIPVTLVEENA' A
#
# COMPACT_ATOMS: atom_id res chain seq x y z
N MET A 1 27.30 13.05 -21.93
CA MET A 1 26.04 12.34 -21.61
C MET A 1 26.23 10.90 -21.12
N ALA A 2 27.09 10.08 -21.75
CA ALA A 2 27.31 8.70 -21.35
C ALA A 2 27.70 8.53 -19.86
N ARG A 3 28.64 9.36 -19.36
CA ARG A 3 29.05 9.36 -17.95
C ARG A 3 27.91 9.59 -16.97
N LEU A 4 26.98 10.50 -17.29
CA LEU A 4 25.85 10.84 -16.41
C LEU A 4 24.81 9.70 -16.38
N ARG A 5 24.55 9.06 -17.52
CA ARG A 5 23.63 7.90 -17.58
C ARG A 5 24.16 6.72 -16.77
N ALA A 6 25.47 6.49 -16.79
CA ALA A 6 26.11 5.45 -15.99
C ALA A 6 26.12 5.74 -14.48
N ALA A 7 25.99 7.02 -14.10
CA ALA A 7 26.00 7.45 -12.70
C ALA A 7 24.60 7.62 -12.09
N VAL A 8 23.53 7.50 -12.87
CA VAL A 8 22.15 7.55 -12.34
C VAL A 8 21.89 6.30 -11.53
N ILE A 9 21.38 6.52 -10.32
CA ILE A 9 20.90 5.46 -9.43
C ILE A 9 19.39 5.62 -9.32
N CYS A 10 18.65 4.52 -9.50
CA CYS A 10 17.21 4.49 -9.26
C CYS A 10 16.96 3.98 -7.84
N GLU A 11 16.48 4.87 -6.97
CA GLU A 11 16.19 4.57 -5.56
C GLU A 11 15.21 3.39 -5.40
N TRP A 12 14.26 3.25 -6.33
CA TRP A 12 13.32 2.12 -6.35
C TRP A 12 13.99 0.80 -6.71
N THR A 13 14.85 0.79 -7.74
CA THR A 13 15.60 -0.41 -8.13
C THR A 13 16.51 -0.87 -7.00
N GLU A 14 17.18 0.06 -6.32
CA GLU A 14 18.02 -0.23 -5.16
C GLU A 14 17.19 -0.82 -4.00
N THR A 15 16.03 -0.24 -3.71
CA THR A 15 15.11 -0.71 -2.67
C THR A 15 14.58 -2.12 -2.95
N VAL A 16 14.18 -2.40 -4.19
CA VAL A 16 13.70 -3.73 -4.61
C VAL A 16 14.83 -4.76 -4.55
N ASN A 17 16.04 -4.41 -4.97
CA ASN A 17 17.19 -5.32 -4.97
C ASN A 17 17.84 -5.51 -3.59
N THR A 18 17.41 -4.77 -2.55
CA THR A 18 17.93 -4.86 -1.19
C THR A 18 16.89 -5.49 -0.26
N PRO A 19 16.96 -6.82 0.04
CA PRO A 19 15.94 -7.51 0.82
C PRO A 19 15.68 -6.90 2.21
N ALA A 20 16.72 -6.38 2.86
CA ALA A 20 16.58 -5.69 4.14
C ALA A 20 15.74 -4.41 4.04
N ALA A 21 15.80 -3.68 2.91
CA ALA A 21 15.03 -2.47 2.68
C ALA A 21 13.55 -2.77 2.40
N GLN A 22 13.24 -3.88 1.73
CA GLN A 22 11.87 -4.31 1.43
C GLN A 22 10.97 -4.40 2.68
N THR A 23 11.55 -4.76 3.82
CA THR A 23 10.83 -4.85 5.11
C THR A 23 10.15 -3.53 5.51
N ARG A 24 10.71 -2.39 5.11
CA ARG A 24 10.16 -1.05 5.39
C ARG A 24 8.92 -0.73 4.55
N PHE A 25 8.74 -1.44 3.44
CA PHE A 25 7.65 -1.25 2.47
C PHE A 25 6.61 -2.39 2.49
N LYS A 26 6.66 -3.25 3.51
CA LYS A 26 5.86 -4.48 3.64
C LYS A 26 4.33 -4.26 3.69
N HIS A 27 3.85 -3.02 3.76
CA HIS A 27 2.45 -2.71 4.01
C HIS A 27 1.49 -2.96 2.83
N PHE A 28 1.95 -3.32 1.63
CA PHE A 28 1.02 -3.41 0.48
C PHE A 28 1.18 -4.60 -0.48
N ILE A 29 2.08 -5.57 -0.23
CA ILE A 29 2.50 -6.51 -1.30
C ILE A 29 2.19 -8.00 -1.06
N ASN A 30 1.93 -8.45 0.17
CA ASN A 30 1.92 -9.90 0.46
C ASN A 30 0.56 -10.58 0.47
N SER A 31 -0.51 -9.87 0.11
CA SER A 31 -1.84 -10.44 0.04
C SER A 31 -2.65 -9.75 -1.04
N THR A 32 -3.43 -10.52 -1.80
CA THR A 32 -4.45 -10.00 -2.71
C THR A 32 -5.69 -9.51 -1.95
N GLN A 33 -5.76 -9.75 -0.64
CA GLN A 33 -6.86 -9.30 0.20
C GLN A 33 -6.75 -7.79 0.45
N ARG A 34 -7.91 -7.12 0.41
CA ARG A 34 -8.00 -5.70 0.80
C ARG A 34 -7.76 -5.58 2.30
N ASP A 35 -7.10 -4.51 2.72
CA ASP A 35 -6.96 -4.19 4.14
C ASP A 35 -8.35 -3.84 4.72
N PRO A 36 -8.90 -4.62 5.66
CA PRO A 36 -10.21 -4.36 6.24
C PRO A 36 -10.26 -3.04 7.04
N ASN A 37 -9.11 -2.49 7.42
CA ASN A 37 -9.02 -1.21 8.12
C ASN A 37 -9.12 0.00 7.17
N VAL A 38 -8.99 -0.22 5.85
CA VAL A 38 -9.10 0.83 4.83
C VAL A 38 -10.50 0.80 4.23
N GLN A 39 -11.38 1.62 4.78
CA GLN A 39 -12.69 1.88 4.19
C GLN A 39 -12.58 2.99 3.15
N VAL A 40 -13.31 2.86 2.05
CA VAL A 40 -13.21 3.76 0.89
C VAL A 40 -14.54 4.45 0.69
N VAL A 41 -14.50 5.77 0.45
CA VAL A 41 -15.66 6.61 0.17
C VAL A 41 -15.53 7.15 -1.26
N ALA A 42 -16.65 7.22 -1.97
CA ALA A 42 -16.70 7.85 -3.29
C ALA A 42 -16.68 9.38 -3.12
N GLU A 43 -15.69 10.04 -3.72
CA GLU A 43 -15.62 11.49 -3.78
C GLU A 43 -15.47 11.94 -5.22
N ARG A 44 -16.56 12.48 -5.79
CA ARG A 44 -16.63 12.89 -7.20
C ARG A 44 -16.32 11.68 -8.10
N GLU A 45 -15.25 11.75 -8.89
CA GLU A 45 -14.80 10.70 -9.80
C GLU A 45 -13.63 9.88 -9.22
N GLN A 46 -13.25 10.11 -7.96
CA GLN A 46 -12.15 9.42 -7.30
C GLN A 46 -12.59 8.75 -5.99
N HIS A 47 -12.11 7.53 -5.79
CA HIS A 47 -12.26 6.83 -4.52
C HIS A 47 -11.12 7.22 -3.58
N ARG A 48 -11.44 7.62 -2.34
CA ARG A 48 -10.44 7.94 -1.32
C ARG A 48 -10.70 7.17 -0.01
N PRO A 49 -9.70 7.03 0.87
CA PRO A 49 -9.92 6.51 2.20
C PRO A 49 -10.94 7.36 2.99
N ALA A 50 -11.75 6.69 3.80
CA ALA A 50 -12.68 7.30 4.75
C ALA A 50 -11.92 8.06 5.83
N THR A 51 -12.31 9.31 6.07
CA THR A 51 -11.89 10.07 7.25
C THR A 51 -12.39 9.40 8.53
N PRO A 52 -11.85 9.73 9.72
CA PRO A 52 -12.24 9.09 10.97
C PRO A 52 -13.75 9.10 11.24
N TYR A 53 -14.46 10.17 10.86
CA TYR A 53 -15.90 10.33 11.08
C TYR A 53 -16.77 9.61 10.02
N GLU A 54 -16.21 9.22 8.89
CA GLU A 54 -16.90 8.49 7.81
C GLU A 54 -16.77 6.96 7.98
N ARG A 55 -15.96 6.49 8.93
CA ARG A 55 -15.71 5.05 9.15
C ARG A 55 -16.91 4.39 9.82
N ILE A 56 -17.34 3.27 9.26
CA ILE A 56 -18.37 2.39 9.81
C ILE A 56 -17.67 1.36 10.72
N PRO A 57 -18.14 1.11 11.95
CA PRO A 57 -17.53 0.09 12.81
C PRO A 57 -17.64 -1.30 12.17
N VAL A 58 -16.51 -2.01 12.07
CA VAL A 58 -16.45 -3.38 11.54
C VAL A 58 -16.60 -4.36 12.70
N THR A 59 -17.66 -5.16 12.69
CA THR A 59 -17.86 -6.29 13.61
C THR A 59 -17.50 -7.59 12.89
N LEU A 60 -16.51 -8.32 13.40
CA LEU A 60 -16.22 -9.67 12.92
C LEU A 60 -17.28 -10.62 13.47
N VAL A 61 -18.03 -11.27 12.58
CA VAL A 61 -18.96 -12.34 12.94
C VAL A 61 -18.28 -13.65 12.59
N GLU A 62 -18.09 -14.52 13.59
CA GLU A 62 -17.55 -15.86 13.36
C GLU A 62 -18.65 -16.72 12.70
N GLU A 63 -18.42 -17.15 11.46
CA GLU A 63 -19.22 -18.21 10.84
C GLU A 63 -18.87 -19.53 11.51
N ASN A 64 -19.71 -19.99 12.42
CA ASN A 64 -19.66 -21.36 12.92
C ASN A 64 -20.13 -22.28 11.80
N ALA A 65 -19.17 -22.98 11.18
CA ALA A 65 -19.42 -24.09 10.25
C ALA A 65 -19.72 -25.40 11.00
#